data_AF-A0A517U4H5-F1
#
_entry.id   AF-A0A517U4H5-F1
#
_cell.length_a   1.000
_cell.length_b   1.000
_cell.length_c   1.000
_cell.angle_alpha   90.00
_cell.angle_beta   90.00
_cell.angle_gamma   90.00
#
_symmetry.space_group_name_H-M   'P 1'
#
loop_
_entity.id
_entity.type
_entity.pdbx_description
1 polymer ?
#
loop_
_entity_poly.entity_id
_entity_poly.type
_entity_poly.pdbx_seq_one_letter_code
_entity_poly.pdbx_strand_id
1 'polypeptide(L)'
;MAAPVTVVPLSGDFRIAAPAERVLTLNVSGGGAALFHTRRIPQPYLAIDFTYAGVNLLPVLLQTTRVRQVGNSFEIAGRFVCRIVP
;
A
#
# COMPACT_ATOMS: atom_id res chain seq x y z
N MET A 1 3.68 -12.43 9.63
CA MET A 1 3.01 -11.65 10.69
C MET A 1 2.49 -10.37 10.06
N ALA A 2 1.25 -9.96 10.34
CA ALA A 2 0.67 -8.73 9.78
C ALA A 2 1.24 -7.51 10.50
N ALA A 3 1.67 -6.49 9.76
CA ALA A 3 2.26 -5.28 10.31
C ALA A 3 1.51 -4.03 9.81
N PRO A 4 1.28 -3.01 10.65
CA PRO A 4 0.65 -1.77 10.23
C PRO A 4 1.62 -0.94 9.39
N VAL A 5 1.13 -0.42 8.27
CA VAL A 5 1.87 0.50 7.40
C VAL A 5 0.99 1.70 7.06
N THR A 6 1.62 2.82 6.70
CA THR A 6 0.90 3.98 6.18
C THR A 6 0.91 3.93 4.67
N VAL A 7 -0.22 4.19 4.04
CA VAL A 7 -0.32 4.34 2.59
C VAL A 7 -0.89 5.69 2.20
N VAL A 8 -0.33 6.30 1.16
CA VAL A 8 -0.88 7.50 0.52
C VAL A 8 -1.39 7.11 -0.86
N PRO A 9 -2.71 7.17 -1.12
CA PRO A 9 -3.27 6.84 -2.42
C PRO A 9 -2.94 7.92 -3.46
N LEU A 10 -2.42 7.49 -4.62
CA LEU A 10 -1.99 8.38 -5.70
C LEU A 10 -2.74 8.11 -7.00
N SER A 11 -3.03 9.16 -7.76
CA SER A 11 -3.61 9.09 -9.10
C SER A 11 -2.60 8.56 -10.13
N GLY A 12 -3.05 8.34 -11.37
CA GLY A 12 -2.22 7.81 -12.45
C GLY A 12 -1.02 8.68 -12.82
N ASP A 13 -1.06 9.97 -12.47
CA ASP A 13 0.01 10.97 -12.61
C ASP A 13 0.76 11.23 -11.29
N PHE A 14 0.63 10.31 -10.32
CA PHE A 14 1.30 10.31 -9.01
C PHE A 14 0.95 11.46 -8.06
N ARG A 15 -0.08 12.26 -8.36
CA ARG A 15 -0.61 13.25 -7.41
C ARG A 15 -1.34 12.56 -6.27
N ILE A 16 -1.34 13.18 -5.09
CA ILE A 16 -2.11 12.70 -3.94
C ILE A 16 -3.60 12.75 -4.30
N ALA A 17 -4.25 11.60 -4.30
CA ALA A 17 -5.65 11.46 -4.70
C ALA A 17 -6.60 11.30 -3.50
N ALA A 18 -6.09 10.93 -2.33
CA ALA A 18 -6.85 10.78 -1.10
C ALA A 18 -5.94 10.94 0.14
N PRO A 19 -6.52 11.13 1.34
CA PRO A 19 -5.77 11.16 2.60
C PRO A 19 -4.96 9.88 2.83
N ALA A 20 -3.92 10.01 3.67
CA ALA A 20 -3.13 8.86 4.10
C ALA A 20 -3.96 7.93 5.02
N GLU A 21 -3.73 6.63 4.89
CA GLU A 21 -4.46 5.59 5.62
C GLU A 21 -3.51 4.63 6.32
N ARG A 22 -3.90 4.15 7.50
CA ARG A 22 -3.24 3.01 8.14
C ARG A 22 -3.89 1.72 7.68
N VAL A 23 -3.07 0.81 7.15
CA VAL A 23 -3.50 -0.49 6.63
C VAL A 23 -2.61 -1.59 7.19
N LEU A 24 -3.05 -2.85 7.09
CA LEU A 24 -2.26 -4.00 7.53
C LEU A 24 -1.63 -4.71 6.34
N THR A 25 -0.39 -5.18 6.47
CA THR A 25 0.21 -6.09 5.50
C THR A 25 -0.37 -7.50 5.64
N LEU A 26 -0.71 -8.13 4.51
CA LEU A 26 -1.06 -9.55 4.45
C LEU A 26 0.17 -10.38 4.04
N ASN A 27 0.84 -9.94 2.97
CA ASN A 27 2.10 -10.51 2.53
C ASN A 27 2.98 -9.40 1.92
N VAL A 28 4.29 -9.61 2.00
CA VAL A 28 5.31 -8.75 1.41
C VAL A 28 6.39 -9.65 0.83
N SER A 29 6.82 -9.35 -0.38
CA SER A 29 7.93 -10.01 -1.06
C SER A 29 8.89 -8.97 -1.63
N GLY A 30 9.98 -9.39 -2.27
CA GLY A 30 10.88 -8.46 -2.96
C GLY A 30 10.24 -7.70 -4.13
N GLY A 31 9.14 -8.22 -4.70
CA GLY A 31 8.48 -7.65 -5.89
C GLY A 31 7.17 -6.92 -5.63
N GLY A 32 6.60 -6.99 -4.43
CA GLY A 32 5.30 -6.39 -4.15
C GLY A 32 4.72 -6.76 -2.79
N ALA A 33 3.49 -6.31 -2.55
CA ALA A 33 2.77 -6.55 -1.32
C ALA A 33 1.25 -6.68 -1.55
N ALA A 34 0.60 -7.38 -0.63
CA ALA A 34 -0.83 -7.32 -0.42
C ALA A 34 -1.14 -6.68 0.93
N LEU A 35 -2.13 -5.80 0.93
CA LEU A 35 -2.57 -4.99 2.06
C LEU A 35 -4.04 -5.31 2.37
N PHE A 36 -4.44 -5.07 3.60
CA PHE A 36 -5.82 -5.25 4.07
C PHE A 36 -6.33 -3.98 4.73
N HIS A 37 -7.53 -3.57 4.33
CA HIS A 37 -8.19 -2.38 4.88
C HIS A 37 -9.71 -2.54 4.91
N THR A 38 -10.37 -1.85 5.83
CA THR A 38 -11.84 -1.87 5.96
C THR A 38 -12.53 -1.08 4.85
N ARG A 39 -11.82 -0.15 4.21
CA ARG A 39 -12.32 0.63 3.07
C ARG A 39 -11.61 0.25 1.78
N ARG A 40 -12.32 0.44 0.67
CA ARG A 40 -11.76 0.24 -0.66
C ARG A 40 -10.81 1.40 -1.00
N ILE A 41 -9.63 1.07 -1.51
CA ILE A 41 -8.66 2.04 -2.05
C ILE A 41 -8.47 1.73 -3.54
N PRO A 42 -9.22 2.38 -4.45
CA PRO A 42 -9.20 2.05 -5.89
C PRO A 42 -8.05 2.70 -6.66
N GLN A 43 -7.21 3.50 -6.01
CA GLN A 43 -6.15 4.26 -6.66
C GLN A 43 -5.11 3.34 -7.32
N PRO A 44 -4.61 3.71 -8.51
CA PRO A 44 -3.67 2.89 -9.28
C PRO A 44 -2.30 2.78 -8.62
N TYR A 45 -1.94 3.71 -7.74
CA TYR A 45 -0.66 3.71 -7.04
C TYR A 45 -0.85 4.02 -5.56
N LEU A 46 0.02 3.43 -4.74
CA LEU A 46 0.13 3.71 -3.31
C LEU A 46 1.60 4.03 -3.00
N ALA A 47 1.87 5.15 -2.35
CA ALA A 47 3.13 5.32 -1.64
C ALA A 47 3.00 4.64 -0.26
N ILE A 48 3.89 3.72 0.07
CA ILE A 48 3.84 2.93 1.30
C ILE A 48 5.02 3.31 2.18
N ASP A 49 4.73 3.64 3.43
CA ASP A 49 5.70 3.90 4.49
C ASP A 49 5.60 2.80 5.57
N PHE A 50 6.73 2.14 5.83
CA PHE A 50 6.87 1.03 6.77
C PHE A 50 7.31 1.45 8.16
N THR A 51 7.49 2.75 8.45
CA THR A 51 7.96 3.23 9.75
C THR A 51 7.12 2.70 10.92
N TYR A 52 5.80 2.61 10.74
CA TYR A 52 4.87 2.05 11.74
C TYR A 52 4.98 0.53 11.94
N ALA A 53 5.56 -0.19 10.99
CA ALA A 53 5.82 -1.61 11.13
C ALA A 53 7.07 -1.89 11.99
N GLY A 54 7.75 -0.85 12.49
CA GLY A 54 8.96 -1.00 13.32
C GLY A 54 10.17 -1.49 12.53
N VAL A 55 10.12 -1.40 11.20
CA VAL A 55 11.21 -1.79 10.30
C VAL A 55 11.73 -0.56 9.56
N ASN A 56 13.05 -0.44 9.48
CA ASN A 56 13.69 0.65 8.76
C ASN A 56 13.80 0.31 7.26
N LEU A 57 12.65 0.29 6.57
CA LEU A 57 12.58 0.09 5.13
C LEU A 57 12.32 1.42 4.43
N LEU A 58 12.98 1.63 3.29
CA LEU A 58 12.69 2.79 2.44
C LEU A 58 11.22 2.78 2.03
N PRO A 59 10.55 3.94 1.99
CA PRO A 59 9.22 4.03 1.43
C PRO A 59 9.24 3.59 -0.04
N VAL A 60 8.16 2.99 -0.50
CA VAL A 60 8.06 2.43 -1.86
C VAL A 60 6.81 2.90 -2.56
N LEU A 61 6.89 3.01 -3.87
CA LEU A 61 5.73 3.14 -4.74
C LEU A 61 5.24 1.75 -5.13
N LEU A 62 3.98 1.45 -4.88
CA LEU A 62 3.32 0.22 -5.29
C LEU A 62 2.27 0.54 -6.36
N GLN A 63 2.35 -0.11 -7.51
CA GLN A 63 1.29 -0.11 -8.52
C GLN A 63 0.24 -1.15 -8.13
N THR A 64 -0.96 -0.69 -7.83
CA THR A 64 -2.12 -1.54 -7.54
C THR A 64 -2.47 -2.35 -8.79
N THR A 65 -2.45 -3.68 -8.66
CA THR A 65 -2.85 -4.60 -9.74
C THR A 65 -4.16 -5.31 -9.44
N ARG A 66 -4.57 -5.36 -8.17
CA ARG A 66 -5.82 -5.98 -7.73
C ARG A 66 -6.39 -5.28 -6.50
N VAL A 67 -7.70 -5.03 -6.53
CA VAL A 67 -8.50 -4.63 -5.36
C VAL A 67 -9.69 -5.57 -5.29
N ARG A 68 -9.78 -6.39 -4.24
CA ARG A 68 -10.86 -7.38 -4.09
C ARG A 68 -11.49 -7.29 -2.70
N GLN A 69 -12.80 -7.42 -2.62
CA GLN A 69 -13.49 -7.58 -1.35
C GLN A 69 -13.21 -8.98 -0.76
N VAL A 70 -12.95 -9.03 0.55
CA VAL A 70 -12.75 -10.25 1.34
C VAL A 70 -13.55 -10.08 2.63
N GLY A 71 -14.71 -10.73 2.72
CA GLY A 71 -15.68 -10.48 3.78
C GLY A 71 -16.15 -9.02 3.78
N ASN A 72 -16.02 -8.34 4.92
CA ASN A 72 -16.40 -6.94 5.12
C ASN A 72 -15.22 -5.97 4.92
N SER A 73 -14.19 -6.38 4.19
CA SER A 73 -12.95 -5.63 4.03
C SER A 73 -12.38 -5.84 2.62
N PHE A 74 -11.27 -5.18 2.33
CA PHE A 74 -10.65 -5.18 1.01
C PHE A 74 -9.19 -5.62 1.11
N GLU A 75 -8.83 -6.55 0.23
CA GLU A 75 -7.45 -6.84 -0.13
C GLU A 75 -7.04 -5.90 -1.27
N ILE A 76 -5.92 -5.21 -1.08
CA ILE A 76 -5.28 -4.36 -2.10
C ILE A 76 -3.90 -4.94 -2.37
N ALA A 77 -3.68 -5.48 -3.56
CA ALA A 77 -2.42 -6.09 -3.95
C ALA A 77 -1.80 -5.37 -5.15
N GLY A 78 -0.47 -5.36 -5.18
CA GLY A 78 0.27 -4.70 -6.23
C GLY A 78 1.74 -5.07 -6.26
N ARG A 79 2.44 -4.49 -7.24
CA ARG A 79 3.87 -4.66 -7.45
C ARG A 79 4.62 -3.39 -7.05
N PHE A 80 5.81 -3.55 -6.48
CA PHE A 80 6.69 -2.41 -6.25
C PHE A 80 7.23 -1.87 -7.57
N VAL A 81 7.22 -0.55 -7.71
CA VAL A 81 7.70 0.16 -8.91
C VAL A 81 9.09 0.73 -8.64
N CYS A 82 9.23 1.47 -7.54
CA CYS A 82 10.49 2.07 -7.13
C CYS A 82 10.51 2.35 -5.62
N ARG A 83 11.70 2.70 -5.12
CA ARG A 83 11.90 3.28 -3.79
C ARG A 83 11.74 4.79 -3.90
N ILE A 84 11.20 5.41 -2.86
CA ILE A 84 11.10 6.86 -2.74
C ILE A 84 12.31 7.31 -1.91
N VAL A 85 13.11 8.21 -2.49
CA VAL A 85 14.29 8.80 -1.85
C VAL A 85 14.08 10.31 -1.70
N PRO A 86 14.66 10.95 -0.68
CA PRO A 86 14.73 12.41 -0.58
C PRO A 86 15.47 13.05 -1.76
#